data_AF-A0A9N9CKB9-F1
#
_entry.id   AF-A0A9N9CKB9-F1
#
_cell.length_a   1.000
_cell.length_b   1.000
_cell.length_c   1.000
_cell.angle_alpha   90.00
_cell.angle_beta   90.00
_cell.angle_gamma   90.00
#
_symmetry.space_group_name_H-M   'P 1'
#
loop_
_entity.id
_entity.type
_entity.pdbx_description
1 polymer ?
#
loop_
_entity_poly.entity_id
_entity_poly.type
_entity_poly.pdbx_seq_one_letter_code
_entity_poly.pdbx_strand_id
1 'polypeptide(L)'
;MASHSTQEMEKEYSLAKRTKMSNEKEFPLSKLLGTKDFQYSILHYHNKILSNHHAHPNLQSEIASNIPRPTIQSVTNILTSMEKKYLESFPYTKWGQSKDDYSFNRVKPALIELKGAILDYAAHFTSPDEFPITTFSFLHLATNYAHRLPEWDNSSHNELKHDLDVKLANFWKKAIINAASKLREGKIYGQTVQELVDELSYDETQEPACSDEFDNGESSSIEDKCT
;
A
#
# COMPACT_ATOMS: atom_id res chain seq x y z
N MET A 1 -56.41 32.76 57.14
CA MET A 1 -56.42 34.23 57.25
C MET A 1 -55.16 34.70 56.53
N ALA A 2 -55.27 35.02 55.24
CA ALA A 2 -55.49 36.38 54.71
C ALA A 2 -54.30 37.30 55.03
N SER A 3 -53.36 37.53 54.09
CA SER A 3 -53.40 38.52 52.99
C SER A 3 -52.74 39.84 53.39
N HIS A 4 -51.98 40.42 52.44
CA HIS A 4 -51.51 41.81 52.36
C HIS A 4 -50.32 42.23 53.26
N SER A 5 -49.36 43.05 52.83
CA SER A 5 -49.14 43.70 51.53
C SER A 5 -47.79 44.39 51.58
N THR A 6 -47.05 44.29 50.47
CA THR A 6 -46.39 45.41 49.76
C THR A 6 -45.96 46.63 50.59
N GLN A 7 -44.65 46.79 50.78
CA GLN A 7 -43.92 48.05 50.55
C GLN A 7 -42.45 47.88 50.90
N GLU A 8 -41.71 47.19 50.04
CA GLU A 8 -40.26 47.41 49.87
C GLU A 8 -39.91 47.03 48.42
N MET A 9 -40.73 47.56 47.49
CA MET A 9 -40.27 47.77 46.12
C MET A 9 -39.52 49.09 46.09
N GLU A 10 -38.45 49.12 45.28
CA GLU A 10 -37.65 50.28 44.89
C GLU A 10 -36.45 50.61 45.80
N LYS A 11 -35.38 49.82 45.61
CA LYS A 11 -34.05 50.35 45.23
C LYS A 11 -33.06 49.20 45.08
N GLU A 12 -32.90 48.74 43.85
CA GLU A 12 -31.59 48.60 43.18
C GLU A 12 -31.78 47.84 41.87
N TYR A 13 -32.39 48.53 40.91
CA TYR A 13 -32.01 48.34 39.52
C TYR A 13 -30.57 48.85 39.37
N SER A 14 -29.59 47.97 39.54
CA SER A 14 -28.23 48.29 39.17
C SER A 14 -27.46 47.05 38.75
N LEU A 15 -27.52 46.83 37.43
CA LEU A 15 -26.37 46.46 36.61
C LEU A 15 -25.70 45.14 37.05
N ALA A 16 -26.34 44.03 36.69
CA ALA A 16 -25.56 42.91 36.18
C ALA A 16 -24.81 43.42 34.94
N LYS A 17 -23.61 43.96 35.16
CA LYS A 17 -22.64 44.23 34.10
C LYS A 17 -22.47 42.90 33.39
N ARG A 18 -23.11 42.76 32.22
CA ARG A 18 -22.74 41.74 31.25
C ARG A 18 -21.26 42.00 30.97
N THR A 19 -20.39 41.26 31.64
CA THR A 19 -19.01 41.10 31.21
C THR A 19 -19.13 40.67 29.76
N LYS A 20 -18.72 41.53 28.84
CA LYS A 20 -18.65 41.21 27.42
C LYS A 20 -17.61 40.11 27.34
N MET A 21 -18.03 38.86 27.52
CA MET A 21 -17.22 37.71 27.17
C MET A 21 -16.90 37.95 25.70
N SER A 22 -15.65 38.29 25.43
CA SER A 22 -15.11 38.21 24.09
C SER A 22 -15.26 36.74 23.71
N ASN A 23 -16.39 36.40 23.10
CA ASN A 23 -16.52 35.21 22.28
C ASN A 23 -15.68 35.48 21.02
N GLU A 24 -14.36 35.67 21.22
CA GLU A 24 -13.39 35.37 20.19
C GLU A 24 -13.53 33.87 20.01
N LYS A 25 -14.49 33.52 19.15
CA LYS A 25 -14.73 32.14 18.77
C LYS A 25 -13.48 31.77 17.99
N GLU A 26 -12.52 31.18 18.71
CA GLU A 26 -11.33 30.60 18.12
C GLU A 26 -11.77 29.84 16.87
N PHE A 27 -11.05 30.06 15.78
CA PHE A 27 -11.45 29.54 14.51
C PHE A 27 -11.61 28.02 14.66
N PRO A 28 -12.80 27.47 14.37
CA PRO A 28 -13.13 26.12 14.77
C PRO A 28 -12.13 25.17 14.13
N LEU A 29 -11.53 24.31 14.95
CA LEU A 29 -10.50 23.38 14.51
C LEU A 29 -10.98 22.60 13.29
N SER A 30 -12.24 22.16 13.27
CA SER A 30 -12.86 21.47 12.13
C SER A 30 -12.76 22.21 10.79
N LYS A 31 -12.75 23.55 10.78
CA LYS A 31 -12.53 24.35 9.57
C LYS A 31 -11.05 24.47 9.20
N LEU A 32 -10.13 24.41 10.16
CA LEU A 32 -8.69 24.29 9.89
C LEU A 32 -8.35 22.89 9.34
N LEU A 33 -9.01 21.85 9.86
CA LEU A 33 -8.87 20.46 9.39
C LEU A 33 -9.31 20.27 7.93
N GLY A 34 -10.15 21.16 7.40
CA GLY A 34 -10.74 21.04 6.07
C GLY A 34 -9.86 21.58 4.93
N THR A 35 -8.70 22.18 5.22
CA THR A 35 -7.80 22.68 4.18
C THR A 35 -6.92 21.55 3.63
N LYS A 36 -6.68 21.54 2.31
CA LYS A 36 -5.98 20.43 1.64
C LYS A 36 -4.52 20.26 2.11
N ASP A 37 -3.86 21.36 2.47
CA ASP A 37 -2.52 21.35 3.06
C ASP A 37 -2.49 20.67 4.44
N PHE A 38 -3.64 20.58 5.11
CA PHE A 38 -3.75 19.99 6.43
C PHE A 38 -3.69 18.46 6.41
N GLN A 39 -3.91 17.78 5.28
CA GLN A 39 -3.80 16.31 5.22
C GLN A 39 -2.35 15.81 5.45
N TYR A 40 -1.36 16.46 4.82
CA TYR A 40 0.04 16.12 5.05
C TYR A 40 0.51 16.52 6.45
N SER A 41 0.01 17.65 6.98
CA SER A 41 0.31 18.05 8.36
C SER A 41 -0.34 17.14 9.39
N ILE A 42 -1.53 16.58 9.11
CA ILE A 42 -2.16 15.54 9.93
C ILE A 42 -1.28 14.30 9.95
N LEU A 43 -0.85 13.81 8.78
CA LEU A 43 0.03 12.64 8.73
C LEU A 43 1.34 12.91 9.47
N HIS A 44 1.95 14.08 9.31
CA HIS A 44 3.16 14.47 10.01
C HIS A 44 2.94 14.57 11.54
N TYR A 45 1.86 15.22 11.97
CA TYR A 45 1.54 15.39 13.39
C TYR A 45 1.13 14.07 14.05
N HIS A 46 0.38 13.22 13.34
CA HIS A 46 0.09 11.84 13.78
C HIS A 46 1.38 11.04 13.94
N ASN A 47 2.26 11.02 12.93
CA ASN A 47 3.55 10.33 13.04
C ASN A 47 4.38 10.88 14.21
N LYS A 48 4.34 12.20 14.46
CA LYS A 48 5.01 12.83 15.60
C LYS A 48 4.41 12.41 16.95
N ILE A 49 3.08 12.29 17.07
CA ILE A 49 2.44 11.79 18.29
C ILE A 49 2.74 10.30 18.50
N LEU A 50 2.65 9.50 17.44
CA LEU A 50 2.98 8.07 17.48
C LEU A 50 4.46 7.84 17.85
N SER A 51 5.39 8.70 17.39
CA SER A 51 6.79 8.64 17.80
C SER A 51 7.03 9.07 19.26
N ASN A 52 6.11 9.85 19.86
CA ASN A 52 6.17 10.27 21.26
C ASN A 52 5.31 9.36 22.15
N HIS A 53 5.61 8.06 22.12
CA HIS A 53 4.88 7.01 22.85
C HIS A 53 4.73 7.28 24.36
N HIS A 54 5.66 8.04 24.96
CA HIS A 54 5.64 8.37 26.39
C HIS A 54 4.53 9.36 26.78
N ALA A 55 4.04 10.19 25.86
CA ALA A 55 3.06 11.22 26.17
C ALA A 55 1.62 10.68 26.17
N HIS A 56 1.29 9.76 25.25
CA HIS A 56 -0.08 9.25 25.05
C HIS A 56 -0.12 7.78 24.61
N PRO A 57 0.20 6.81 25.48
CA PRO A 57 0.24 5.38 25.12
C PRO A 57 -1.11 4.82 24.67
N ASN A 58 -2.23 5.36 25.19
CA ASN A 58 -3.58 4.89 24.85
C ASN A 58 -4.04 5.36 23.47
N LEU A 59 -3.47 6.44 22.93
CA LEU A 59 -3.93 7.05 21.69
C LEU A 59 -3.59 6.18 20.48
N GLN A 60 -2.46 5.46 20.50
CA GLN A 60 -2.12 4.54 19.42
C GLN A 60 -3.12 3.39 19.30
N SER A 61 -3.57 2.84 20.44
CA SER A 61 -4.58 1.78 20.48
C SER A 61 -5.95 2.28 19.99
N GLU A 62 -6.33 3.50 20.40
CA GLU A 62 -7.56 4.15 19.94
C GLU A 62 -7.52 4.47 18.44
N ILE A 63 -6.39 4.97 17.92
CA ILE A 63 -6.22 5.22 16.48
C ILE A 63 -6.25 3.89 15.72
N ALA A 64 -5.53 2.87 16.18
CA ALA A 64 -5.49 1.56 15.54
C ALA A 64 -6.86 0.87 15.52
N SER A 65 -7.72 1.09 16.53
CA SER A 65 -9.07 0.54 16.56
C SER A 65 -10.06 1.30 15.67
N ASN A 66 -9.80 2.58 15.37
CA ASN A 66 -10.62 3.40 14.48
C ASN A 66 -10.19 3.35 13.00
N ILE A 67 -8.96 2.92 12.72
CA ILE A 67 -8.48 2.79 11.34
C ILE A 67 -8.93 1.43 10.76
N PRO A 68 -9.58 1.41 9.59
CA PRO A 68 -9.91 0.15 8.93
C PRO A 68 -8.63 -0.58 8.54
N ARG A 69 -8.63 -1.92 8.69
CA ARG A 69 -7.51 -2.75 8.26
C ARG A 69 -7.20 -2.50 6.76
N PRO A 70 -5.92 -2.45 6.38
CA PRO A 70 -5.55 -2.24 4.99
C PRO A 70 -6.04 -3.42 4.14
N THR A 71 -6.83 -3.14 3.11
CA THR A 71 -7.27 -4.15 2.16
C THR A 71 -6.22 -4.38 1.09
N ILE A 72 -6.19 -5.58 0.48
CA ILE A 72 -5.27 -5.87 -0.63
C ILE A 72 -5.41 -4.82 -1.73
N GLN A 73 -6.63 -4.46 -2.11
CA GLN A 73 -6.87 -3.45 -3.15
C GLN A 73 -6.30 -2.07 -2.79
N SER A 74 -6.44 -1.63 -1.54
CA SER A 74 -5.89 -0.35 -1.10
C SER A 74 -4.36 -0.37 -1.18
N VAL A 75 -3.74 -1.48 -0.78
CA VAL A 75 -2.29 -1.65 -0.84
C VAL A 75 -1.81 -1.72 -2.29
N THR A 76 -2.54 -2.42 -3.18
CA THR A 76 -2.25 -2.44 -4.61
C THR A 76 -2.18 -1.03 -5.18
N ASN A 77 -3.16 -0.18 -4.89
CA ASN A 77 -3.18 1.19 -5.40
C ASN A 77 -1.96 2.01 -4.92
N ILE A 78 -1.54 1.82 -3.66
CA ILE A 78 -0.35 2.46 -3.10
C ILE A 78 0.90 1.96 -3.83
N LEU A 79 1.07 0.64 -3.94
CA LEU A 79 2.22 0.03 -4.61
C LEU A 79 2.30 0.43 -6.08
N THR A 80 1.18 0.46 -6.82
CA THR A 80 1.13 0.94 -8.20
C THR A 80 1.52 2.41 -8.31
N SER A 81 1.10 3.27 -7.36
CA SER A 81 1.51 4.67 -7.35
C SER A 81 3.01 4.83 -7.09
N MET A 82 3.59 4.01 -6.22
CA MET A 82 5.03 3.99 -5.96
C MET A 82 5.80 3.41 -7.15
N GLU A 83 5.24 2.41 -7.83
CA GLU A 83 5.75 1.84 -9.07
C GLU A 83 5.90 2.92 -10.14
N LYS A 84 4.81 3.65 -10.38
CA LYS A 84 4.78 4.79 -11.29
C LYS A 84 5.82 5.86 -10.91
N LYS A 85 5.95 6.19 -9.62
CA LYS A 85 6.93 7.17 -9.14
C LYS A 85 8.37 6.73 -9.43
N TYR A 86 8.71 5.44 -9.29
CA TYR A 86 10.05 4.96 -9.66
C TYR A 86 10.25 5.02 -11.18
N LEU A 87 9.24 4.65 -11.97
CA LEU A 87 9.31 4.71 -13.44
C LEU A 87 9.49 6.14 -13.96
N GLU A 88 8.86 7.12 -13.32
CA GLU A 88 9.02 8.54 -13.62
C GLU A 88 10.35 9.13 -13.14
N SER A 89 11.05 8.43 -12.24
CA SER A 89 12.36 8.86 -11.73
C SER A 89 13.50 8.55 -12.70
N PHE A 90 13.24 7.79 -13.77
CA PHE A 90 14.25 7.55 -14.82
C PHE A 90 14.57 8.86 -15.54
N PRO A 91 15.86 9.11 -15.83
CA PRO A 91 16.23 10.28 -16.62
C PRO A 91 15.68 10.16 -18.04
N TYR A 92 15.17 11.28 -18.58
CA TYR A 92 14.77 11.35 -19.98
C TYR A 92 16.00 11.23 -20.88
N THR A 93 16.16 10.09 -21.55
CA THR A 93 17.16 9.93 -22.59
C THR A 93 16.50 9.64 -23.93
N LYS A 94 17.13 10.11 -25.00
CA LYS A 94 16.69 9.87 -26.39
C LYS A 94 16.69 8.39 -26.79
N TRP A 95 17.33 7.52 -26.00
CA TRP A 95 17.46 6.09 -26.25
C TRP A 95 16.65 5.23 -25.27
N GLY A 96 15.73 5.84 -24.50
CA GLY A 96 14.88 5.13 -23.54
C GLY A 96 15.45 5.10 -22.12
N GLN A 97 15.01 4.13 -21.32
CA GLN A 97 15.48 3.95 -19.94
C GLN A 97 16.90 3.36 -19.96
N SER A 98 17.89 4.21 -19.66
CA SER A 98 19.26 3.74 -19.50
C SER A 98 19.41 2.98 -18.17
N LYS A 99 20.24 1.93 -18.18
CA LYS A 99 20.52 1.06 -17.03
C LYS A 99 21.92 1.30 -16.44
N ASP A 100 22.45 2.49 -16.72
CA ASP A 100 23.75 2.95 -16.26
C ASP A 100 23.73 3.40 -14.79
N ASP A 101 24.92 3.61 -14.23
CA ASP A 101 25.09 4.02 -12.83
C ASP A 101 24.41 5.36 -12.52
N TYR A 102 24.33 6.28 -13.49
CA TYR A 102 23.63 7.55 -13.31
C TYR A 102 22.12 7.33 -13.15
N SER A 103 21.50 6.55 -14.03
CA SER A 103 20.06 6.25 -13.95
C SER A 103 19.73 5.49 -12.67
N PHE A 104 20.59 4.54 -12.26
CA PHE A 104 20.42 3.85 -10.98
C PHE A 104 20.39 4.81 -9.80
N ASN A 105 21.38 5.71 -9.70
CA ASN A 105 21.44 6.65 -8.57
C ASN A 105 20.23 7.61 -8.51
N ARG A 106 19.60 7.91 -9.65
CA ARG A 106 18.38 8.72 -9.72
C ARG A 106 17.14 7.95 -9.24
N VAL A 107 17.02 6.69 -9.64
CA VAL A 107 15.85 5.83 -9.33
C VAL A 107 15.96 5.18 -7.95
N LYS A 108 17.18 4.97 -7.45
CA LYS A 108 17.49 4.27 -6.20
C LYS A 108 16.63 4.71 -5.01
N PRO A 109 16.40 6.01 -4.73
CA PRO A 109 15.56 6.41 -3.60
C PRO A 109 14.12 5.89 -3.71
N ALA A 110 13.49 6.02 -4.88
CA ALA A 110 12.13 5.53 -5.11
C ALA A 110 12.06 4.00 -5.10
N LEU A 111 13.10 3.32 -5.60
CA LEU A 111 13.20 1.86 -5.58
C LEU A 111 13.32 1.31 -4.15
N ILE A 112 14.12 1.96 -3.29
CA ILE A 112 14.25 1.60 -1.88
C ILE A 112 12.92 1.83 -1.15
N GLU A 113 12.22 2.93 -1.44
CA GLU A 113 10.90 3.24 -0.87
C GLU A 113 9.87 2.15 -1.23
N LEU A 114 9.77 1.78 -2.52
CA LEU A 114 8.88 0.71 -2.99
C LEU A 114 9.22 -0.63 -2.33
N LYS A 115 10.50 -1.00 -2.30
CA LYS A 115 10.98 -2.22 -1.64
C LYS A 115 10.61 -2.25 -0.17
N GLY A 116 10.81 -1.15 0.55
CA GLY A 116 10.44 -1.02 1.96
C GLY A 116 8.95 -1.26 2.17
N ALA A 117 8.12 -0.57 1.39
CA ALA A 117 6.67 -0.73 1.46
C ALA A 117 6.22 -2.19 1.18
N ILE A 118 6.77 -2.86 0.17
CA ILE A 118 6.46 -4.27 -0.13
C ILE A 118 6.75 -5.16 1.10
N LEU A 119 7.91 -4.97 1.73
CA LEU A 119 8.32 -5.77 2.89
C LEU A 119 7.47 -5.47 4.13
N ASP A 120 7.11 -4.22 4.36
CA ASP A 120 6.26 -3.81 5.49
C ASP A 120 4.86 -4.41 5.37
N TYR A 121 4.25 -4.35 4.19
CA TYR A 121 2.97 -4.98 3.93
C TYR A 121 3.06 -6.51 3.94
N ALA A 122 4.17 -7.10 3.45
CA ALA A 122 4.39 -8.55 3.56
C ALA A 122 4.44 -9.00 5.02
N ALA A 123 5.10 -8.23 5.89
CA ALA A 123 5.11 -8.50 7.33
C ALA A 123 3.71 -8.37 7.94
N HIS A 124 2.93 -7.37 7.53
CA HIS A 124 1.55 -7.20 7.97
C HIS A 124 0.68 -8.40 7.61
N PHE A 125 0.61 -8.78 6.33
CA PHE A 125 -0.25 -9.87 5.85
C PHE A 125 0.23 -11.26 6.25
N THR A 126 1.49 -11.43 6.66
CA THR A 126 2.00 -12.70 7.20
C THR A 126 1.83 -12.84 8.71
N SER A 127 1.20 -11.88 9.36
CA SER A 127 0.84 -11.94 10.79
C SER A 127 -0.06 -13.14 11.08
N PRO A 128 0.05 -13.76 12.27
CA PRO A 128 -0.66 -15.00 12.61
C PRO A 128 -2.19 -14.84 12.60
N ASP A 129 -2.70 -13.61 12.73
CA ASP A 129 -4.15 -13.34 12.76
C ASP A 129 -4.79 -13.35 11.36
N GLU A 130 -4.01 -13.20 10.30
CA GLU A 130 -4.53 -13.06 8.94
C GLU A 130 -4.91 -14.40 8.30
N PHE A 131 -5.87 -14.38 7.38
CA PHE A 131 -6.28 -15.58 6.66
C PHE A 131 -5.19 -16.00 5.65
N PRO A 132 -4.88 -17.30 5.50
CA PRO A 132 -3.87 -17.75 4.54
C PRO A 132 -4.14 -17.30 3.12
N ILE A 133 -5.41 -17.28 2.68
CA ILE A 133 -5.80 -16.83 1.34
C ILE A 133 -5.34 -15.39 1.12
N THR A 134 -5.66 -14.48 2.05
CA THR A 134 -5.25 -13.08 1.95
C THR A 134 -3.73 -12.93 1.99
N THR A 135 -3.04 -13.73 2.80
CA THR A 135 -1.58 -13.78 2.82
C THR A 135 -1.00 -14.21 1.47
N PHE A 136 -1.49 -15.31 0.89
CA PHE A 136 -1.00 -15.83 -0.38
C PHE A 136 -1.32 -14.91 -1.56
N SER A 137 -2.53 -14.36 -1.62
CA SER A 137 -2.90 -13.38 -2.65
C SER A 137 -2.00 -12.13 -2.59
N PHE A 138 -1.71 -11.62 -1.40
CA PHE A 138 -0.78 -10.50 -1.26
C PHE A 138 0.65 -10.88 -1.65
N LEU A 139 1.14 -12.04 -1.21
CA LEU A 139 2.51 -12.48 -1.53
C LEU A 139 2.70 -12.72 -3.02
N HIS A 140 1.70 -13.28 -3.72
CA HIS A 140 1.72 -13.42 -5.17
C HIS A 140 1.81 -12.05 -5.86
N LEU A 141 0.97 -11.11 -5.44
CA LEU A 141 1.04 -9.72 -5.92
C LEU A 141 2.42 -9.09 -5.67
N ALA A 142 2.97 -9.24 -4.46
CA ALA A 142 4.29 -8.71 -4.10
C ALA A 142 5.42 -9.31 -4.95
N THR A 143 5.38 -10.62 -5.21
CA THR A 143 6.31 -11.30 -6.12
C THR A 143 6.21 -10.75 -7.55
N ASN A 144 5.01 -10.47 -8.05
CA ASN A 144 4.83 -9.85 -9.37
C ASN A 144 5.47 -8.45 -9.45
N TYR A 145 5.40 -7.63 -8.40
CA TYR A 145 6.13 -6.36 -8.35
C TYR A 145 7.65 -6.56 -8.33
N ALA A 146 8.14 -7.55 -7.57
CA ALA A 146 9.57 -7.84 -7.50
C ALA A 146 10.14 -8.30 -8.85
N HIS A 147 9.41 -9.15 -9.59
CA HIS A 147 9.81 -9.61 -10.92
C HIS A 147 9.86 -8.49 -11.96
N ARG A 148 8.98 -7.48 -11.86
CA ARG A 148 8.98 -6.32 -12.77
C ARG A 148 10.13 -5.33 -12.52
N LEU A 149 10.89 -5.48 -11.43
CA LEU A 149 12.01 -4.59 -11.15
C LEU A 149 13.10 -4.70 -12.23
N PRO A 150 13.72 -3.57 -12.61
CA PRO A 150 14.74 -3.55 -13.66
C PRO A 150 16.00 -4.29 -13.21
N GLU A 151 16.61 -4.98 -14.17
CA GLU A 151 17.98 -5.47 -14.05
C GLU A 151 18.94 -4.43 -14.60
N TRP A 152 19.94 -4.09 -13.82
CA TRP A 152 20.96 -3.06 -14.09
C TRP A 152 22.21 -3.70 -14.69
N ASP A 153 22.96 -2.91 -15.47
CA ASP A 153 24.21 -3.38 -16.12
C ASP A 153 25.28 -3.72 -15.07
N ASN A 154 25.27 -3.01 -13.96
CA ASN A 154 26.16 -3.25 -12.82
C ASN A 154 25.54 -4.29 -11.86
N SER A 155 26.24 -5.41 -11.66
CA SER A 155 25.81 -6.50 -10.78
C SER A 155 25.55 -6.04 -9.33
N SER A 156 26.34 -5.11 -8.81
CA SER A 156 26.15 -4.60 -7.43
C SER A 156 24.82 -3.88 -7.24
N HIS A 157 24.23 -3.31 -8.29
CA HIS A 157 22.92 -2.65 -8.22
C HIS A 157 21.77 -3.66 -8.18
N ASN A 158 21.99 -4.88 -8.71
CA ASN A 158 21.01 -5.97 -8.71
C ASN A 158 20.87 -6.63 -7.33
N GLU A 159 21.78 -6.37 -6.38
CA GLU A 159 21.65 -6.82 -4.98
C GLU A 159 20.35 -6.33 -4.34
N LEU A 160 19.83 -5.16 -4.75
CA LEU A 160 18.57 -4.65 -4.23
C LEU A 160 17.38 -5.55 -4.57
N LYS A 161 17.33 -6.04 -5.82
CA LYS A 161 16.32 -6.99 -6.30
C LYS A 161 16.51 -8.34 -5.62
N HIS A 162 17.74 -8.85 -5.60
CA HIS A 162 18.06 -10.13 -4.96
C HIS A 162 17.69 -10.17 -3.47
N ASP A 163 18.01 -9.13 -2.70
CA ASP A 163 17.64 -9.06 -1.28
C ASP A 163 16.11 -8.99 -1.08
N LEU A 164 15.37 -8.39 -2.01
CA LEU A 164 13.90 -8.42 -1.97
C LEU A 164 13.38 -9.84 -2.22
N ASP A 165 13.89 -10.54 -3.23
CA ASP A 165 13.48 -11.91 -3.58
C ASP A 165 13.74 -12.88 -2.42
N VAL A 166 14.93 -12.80 -1.80
CA VAL A 166 15.28 -13.63 -0.63
C VAL A 166 14.33 -13.36 0.55
N LYS A 167 13.99 -12.09 0.81
CA LYS A 167 13.05 -11.74 1.88
C LYS A 167 11.64 -12.21 1.58
N LEU A 168 11.16 -12.05 0.35
CA LEU A 168 9.86 -12.57 -0.08
C LEU A 168 9.81 -14.09 0.04
N ALA A 169 10.86 -14.82 -0.37
CA ALA A 169 10.94 -16.26 -0.20
C ALA A 169 10.81 -16.68 1.28
N ASN A 170 11.39 -15.91 2.20
CA ASN A 170 11.23 -16.15 3.64
C ASN A 170 9.80 -15.89 4.13
N PHE A 171 9.11 -14.87 3.60
CA PHE A 171 7.70 -14.64 3.88
C PHE A 171 6.80 -15.76 3.34
N TRP A 172 7.07 -16.26 2.13
CA TRP A 172 6.41 -17.44 1.56
C TRP A 172 6.57 -18.67 2.45
N LYS A 173 7.79 -18.97 2.90
CA LYS A 173 8.04 -20.07 3.85
C LYS A 173 7.23 -19.91 5.13
N LYS A 174 7.20 -18.70 5.72
CA LYS A 174 6.41 -18.41 6.92
C LYS A 174 4.91 -18.59 6.68
N ALA A 175 4.39 -18.09 5.56
CA ALA A 175 2.99 -18.23 5.19
C ALA A 175 2.57 -19.70 5.06
N ILE A 176 3.39 -20.53 4.40
CA ILE A 176 3.15 -21.96 4.26
C ILE A 176 3.14 -22.66 5.63
N ILE A 177 4.13 -22.39 6.50
CA ILE A 177 4.20 -22.98 7.84
C ILE A 177 2.97 -22.57 8.67
N ASN A 178 2.59 -21.29 8.64
CA ASN A 178 1.42 -20.78 9.35
C ASN A 178 0.12 -21.42 8.84
N ALA A 179 -0.04 -21.54 7.52
CA ALA A 179 -1.19 -22.19 6.90
C ALA A 179 -1.27 -23.68 7.30
N ALA A 180 -0.15 -24.39 7.25
CA ALA A 180 -0.07 -25.79 7.68
C ALA A 180 -0.40 -25.97 9.16
N SER A 181 0.03 -25.04 10.04
CA SER A 181 -0.35 -25.07 11.45
C SER A 181 -1.86 -24.89 11.64
N LYS A 182 -2.46 -23.90 10.98
CA LYS A 182 -3.90 -23.64 11.05
C LYS A 182 -4.75 -24.79 10.49
N LEU A 183 -4.24 -25.49 9.47
CA LEU A 183 -4.87 -26.70 8.94
C LEU A 183 -4.89 -27.83 9.99
N ARG A 184 -3.77 -28.06 10.67
CA ARG A 184 -3.68 -29.08 11.76
C ARG A 184 -4.56 -28.75 12.96
N GLU A 185 -4.75 -27.47 13.25
CA GLU A 185 -5.68 -26.99 14.30
C GLU A 185 -7.16 -27.08 13.89
N GLY A 186 -7.47 -27.56 12.68
CA GLY A 186 -8.84 -27.68 12.18
C GLY A 186 -9.51 -26.35 11.86
N LYS A 187 -8.73 -25.26 11.75
CA LYS A 187 -9.25 -23.90 11.61
C LYS A 187 -9.46 -23.44 10.16
N ILE A 188 -9.06 -24.19 9.12
CA ILE A 188 -9.17 -23.67 7.73
C ILE A 188 -9.64 -24.65 6.64
N TYR A 189 -10.87 -24.35 6.16
CA TYR A 189 -11.37 -24.10 4.80
C TYR A 189 -10.86 -24.94 3.61
N GLY A 190 -11.69 -25.88 3.18
CA GLY A 190 -11.44 -26.79 2.05
C GLY A 190 -11.87 -26.31 0.66
N GLN A 191 -12.36 -25.07 0.49
CA GLN A 191 -12.90 -24.63 -0.81
C GLN A 191 -12.07 -23.53 -1.50
N THR A 192 -11.41 -22.64 -0.75
CA THR A 192 -10.79 -21.44 -1.34
C THR A 192 -9.28 -21.58 -1.62
N VAL A 193 -8.59 -22.54 -0.99
CA VAL A 193 -7.16 -22.80 -1.31
C VAL A 193 -7.04 -23.48 -2.68
N GLN A 194 -8.03 -24.29 -3.07
CA GLN A 194 -8.05 -24.91 -4.39
C GLN A 194 -8.16 -23.87 -5.50
N GLU A 195 -8.98 -22.82 -5.33
CA GLU A 195 -9.11 -21.73 -6.31
C GLU A 195 -7.78 -20.98 -6.54
N LEU A 196 -6.99 -20.75 -5.50
CA LEU A 196 -5.66 -20.14 -5.64
C LEU A 196 -4.64 -21.08 -6.30
N VAL A 197 -4.70 -22.38 -6.00
CA VAL A 197 -3.84 -23.39 -6.65
C VAL A 197 -4.18 -23.49 -8.13
N ASP A 198 -5.47 -23.47 -8.46
CA ASP A 198 -5.94 -23.47 -9.84
C ASP A 198 -5.48 -22.18 -10.55
N GLU A 199 -5.65 -21.00 -9.96
CA GLU A 199 -5.23 -19.71 -10.54
C GLU A 199 -3.70 -19.64 -10.78
N LEU A 200 -2.89 -20.14 -9.85
CA LEU A 200 -1.42 -20.21 -10.04
C LEU A 200 -1.00 -21.22 -11.12
N SER A 201 -1.77 -22.29 -11.33
CA SER A 201 -1.46 -23.30 -12.35
C SER A 201 -1.73 -22.83 -13.79
N TYR A 202 -2.58 -21.81 -13.96
CA TYR A 202 -2.85 -21.20 -15.27
C TYR A 202 -1.72 -20.26 -15.74
N ASP A 203 -0.99 -19.62 -14.82
CA ASP A 203 0.04 -18.63 -15.18
C ASP A 203 1.35 -19.27 -15.68
N GLU A 204 1.59 -20.55 -15.38
CA GLU A 204 2.78 -21.29 -15.82
C GLU A 204 2.66 -21.83 -17.27
N THR A 205 1.47 -21.79 -17.89
CA THR A 205 1.23 -22.39 -19.22
C THR A 205 1.30 -21.40 -20.40
N GLN A 206 1.60 -20.12 -20.17
CA GLN A 206 1.82 -19.14 -21.25
C GLN A 206 3.31 -18.85 -21.49
N GLU A 207 4.10 -19.87 -21.82
CA GLU A 207 5.21 -19.66 -22.76
C GLU A 207 4.61 -19.57 -24.18
N PRO A 208 4.89 -18.53 -24.98
CA PRO A 208 4.47 -18.51 -26.36
C PRO A 208 5.22 -19.62 -27.10
N ALA A 209 4.49 -20.66 -27.49
CA ALA A 209 4.96 -21.65 -28.45
C ALA A 209 5.45 -20.91 -29.70
N CYS A 210 6.77 -20.87 -29.91
CA CYS A 210 7.35 -20.63 -31.22
C CYS A 210 6.77 -21.69 -32.15
N SER A 211 5.84 -21.30 -33.00
CA SER A 211 5.36 -22.11 -34.10
C SER A 211 6.46 -22.19 -35.15
N ASP A 212 7.17 -23.31 -35.15
CA ASP A 212 7.91 -23.81 -36.30
C ASP A 212 6.91 -24.15 -37.41
N GLU A 213 6.69 -23.23 -38.35
CA GLU A 213 6.12 -23.58 -39.66
C GLU A 213 7.24 -24.13 -40.56
N PHE A 214 7.48 -25.43 -40.43
CA PHE A 214 8.05 -26.25 -41.49
C PHE A 214 6.91 -26.59 -42.47
N ASP A 215 6.83 -25.88 -43.59
CA ASP A 215 6.02 -26.31 -44.73
C ASP A 215 6.95 -26.83 -45.84
N ASN A 216 6.91 -28.15 -46.05
CA ASN A 216 7.69 -28.87 -47.06
C ASN A 216 6.70 -29.52 -48.03
N GLY A 217 6.60 -28.93 -49.23
CA GLY A 217 6.38 -29.62 -50.50
C GLY A 217 4.93 -29.88 -50.91
N GLU A 218 4.55 -29.45 -52.12
CA GLU A 218 4.67 -30.32 -53.31
C GLU A 218 4.44 -29.54 -54.62
N SER A 219 5.00 -30.09 -55.70
CA SER A 219 5.31 -29.55 -57.01
C SER A 219 4.14 -29.23 -57.96
N SER A 220 4.45 -28.40 -58.98
CA SER A 220 4.21 -28.63 -60.43
C SER A 220 3.40 -27.56 -61.17
N SER A 221 4.05 -26.80 -62.06
CA SER A 221 3.73 -26.57 -63.51
C SER A 221 4.52 -25.35 -64.00
N ILE A 222 5.59 -25.51 -64.79
CA ILE A 222 5.62 -25.49 -66.27
C ILE A 222 5.34 -24.10 -66.87
N GLU A 223 6.41 -23.54 -67.46
CA GLU A 223 6.51 -22.64 -68.63
C GLU A 223 5.66 -21.35 -68.68
N ASP A 224 6.32 -20.19 -68.75
CA ASP A 224 6.42 -19.47 -70.04
C ASP A 224 7.36 -18.25 -70.03
N LYS A 225 7.92 -18.02 -71.22
CA LYS A 225 8.87 -16.97 -71.64
C LYS A 225 8.34 -15.53 -71.46
N CYS A 226 9.23 -14.56 -71.21
CA CYS A 226 9.46 -13.44 -72.13
C CYS A 226 10.55 -12.45 -71.66
N THR A 227 11.53 -12.28 -72.54
CA THR A 227 12.40 -11.11 -72.84
C THR A 227 13.40 -10.62 -71.80
#